data_AF-A0A1M6TVH8-F1
#
_entry.id   AF-A0A1M6TVH8-F1
#
_cell.length_a   1.000
_cell.length_b   1.000
_cell.length_c   1.000
_cell.angle_alpha   90.00
_cell.angle_beta   90.00
_cell.angle_gamma   90.00
#
_symmetry.space_group_name_H-M   'P 1'
#
loop_
_entity.id
_entity.type
_entity.pdbx_description
1 polymer ?
#
loop_
_entity_poly.entity_id
_entity_poly.type
_entity_poly.pdbx_seq_one_letter_code
_entity_poly.pdbx_strand_id
1 'polypeptide(L)'
;MDKKINNCFCFNNTNDNFIKWIVELLGPVIFGAKPAEILSFPDRGEDGIYKLKEIRGIIEKTDKTLYREFSYCNKCRKILFYNPIALDNTLREHRNLKFLKNIGTLVIII
;
A
#
# COMPACT_ATOMS: atom_id res chain seq x y z
N MET A 1 18.81 -21.54 -1.22
CA MET A 1 19.61 -20.44 -0.67
C MET A 1 18.66 -19.33 -0.30
N ASP A 2 18.19 -19.32 0.95
CA ASP A 2 17.24 -18.32 1.45
C ASP A 2 17.97 -16.99 1.68
N LYS A 3 17.73 -16.01 0.81
CA LYS A 3 18.09 -14.62 1.08
C LYS A 3 17.20 -14.13 2.22
N LYS A 4 17.70 -14.14 3.46
CA LYS A 4 17.10 -13.39 4.57
C LYS A 4 17.12 -11.91 4.21
N ILE A 5 15.97 -11.42 3.72
CA ILE A 5 15.74 -9.99 3.50
C ILE A 5 15.59 -9.35 4.88
N ASN A 6 16.71 -8.92 5.46
CA ASN A 6 16.73 -8.07 6.65
C ASN A 6 16.39 -6.63 6.22
N ASN A 7 15.15 -6.38 5.81
CA ASN A 7 14.68 -5.03 5.53
C ASN A 7 14.36 -4.30 6.85
N CYS A 8 15.40 -3.82 7.52
CA CYS A 8 15.24 -2.79 8.54
C CYS A 8 14.81 -1.51 7.79
N PHE A 9 13.57 -1.07 7.96
CA PHE A 9 13.11 0.26 7.52
C PHE A 9 13.62 1.36 8.47
N CYS A 10 14.84 1.20 8.95
CA CYS A 10 15.46 2.00 9.98
C CYS A 10 16.12 3.19 9.28
N PHE A 11 15.33 4.23 9.01
CA PHE A 11 15.77 5.46 8.36
C PHE A 11 16.64 6.26 9.32
N ASN A 12 17.94 5.95 9.38
CA ASN A 12 18.82 6.54 10.38
C ASN A 12 19.33 7.95 10.01
N ASN A 13 18.96 8.50 8.84
CA ASN A 13 19.49 9.81 8.42
C ASN A 13 18.69 10.57 7.35
N THR A 14 17.38 10.35 7.21
CA THR A 14 16.57 11.14 6.27
C THR A 14 15.82 12.22 7.04
N ASN A 15 16.24 13.49 6.91
CA ASN A 15 15.48 14.69 7.31
C ASN A 15 14.17 14.86 6.50
N ASP A 16 13.70 13.80 5.84
CA ASP A 16 12.52 13.82 5.01
C ASP A 16 11.31 13.35 5.83
N ASN A 17 10.62 14.35 6.39
CA ASN A 17 9.36 14.15 7.11
C ASN A 17 8.32 13.39 6.25
N PHE A 18 8.38 13.51 4.92
CA PHE A 18 7.47 12.79 4.03
C PHE A 18 7.77 11.30 4.03
N ILE A 19 9.03 10.89 3.93
CA ILE A 19 9.41 9.47 3.96
C ILE A 19 9.07 8.84 5.30
N LYS A 20 9.36 9.54 6.40
CA LYS A 20 8.98 9.09 7.75
C LYS A 20 7.48 8.85 7.84
N TRP A 21 6.67 9.82 7.40
CA TRP A 21 5.21 9.70 7.38
C TRP A 21 4.73 8.53 6.52
N ILE A 22 5.30 8.33 5.34
CA ILE A 22 4.96 7.19 4.46
C ILE A 22 5.24 5.85 5.15
N VAL A 23 6.37 5.73 5.83
CA VAL A 23 6.78 4.48 6.48
C VAL A 23 5.92 4.18 7.70
N GLU A 24 5.59 5.20 8.50
CA GLU A 24 4.65 5.07 9.62
C GLU A 24 3.27 4.62 9.14
N LEU A 25 2.80 5.17 8.02
CA LEU A 25 1.49 4.87 7.45
C LEU A 25 1.43 3.48 6.79
N LEU A 26 2.49 3.10 6.07
CA LEU A 26 2.55 1.82 5.36
C LEU A 26 3.09 0.66 6.21
N GLY A 27 3.76 0.95 7.33
CA GLY A 27 4.32 -0.05 8.25
C GLY A 27 3.31 -1.14 8.61
N PRO A 28 2.08 -0.82 9.07
CA PRO A 28 1.05 -1.82 9.35
C PRO A 28 0.71 -2.73 8.16
N VAL A 29 0.72 -2.19 6.93
CA VAL A 29 0.46 -2.97 5.71
C VAL A 29 1.64 -3.88 5.39
N ILE A 30 2.86 -3.35 5.44
CA ILE A 30 4.12 -4.10 5.19
C ILE A 30 4.23 -5.29 6.16
N PHE A 31 3.89 -5.08 7.44
CA PHE A 31 3.91 -6.12 8.47
C PHE A 31 2.66 -7.01 8.48
N GLY A 32 1.67 -6.77 7.60
CA GLY A 32 0.45 -7.57 7.51
C GLY A 32 -0.53 -7.40 8.67
N ALA A 33 -0.30 -6.43 9.56
CA ALA A 33 -1.24 -6.05 10.61
C ALA A 33 -2.48 -5.35 10.05
N LYS A 34 -2.34 -4.72 8.87
CA LYS A 34 -3.44 -4.14 8.08
C LYS A 34 -3.43 -4.75 6.67
N PRO A 35 -4.59 -5.12 6.09
CA PRO A 35 -4.62 -5.76 4.77
C PRO A 35 -4.28 -4.80 3.62
N ALA A 36 -4.68 -3.54 3.72
CA ALA A 36 -4.44 -2.54 2.68
C ALA A 36 -4.53 -1.10 3.20
N GLU A 37 -3.96 -0.14 2.46
CA GLU A 37 -4.04 1.31 2.69
C GLU A 37 -4.19 2.03 1.36
N ILE A 38 -4.96 3.12 1.31
CA ILE A 38 -5.09 3.96 0.11
C ILE A 38 -4.55 5.35 0.39
N LEU A 39 -3.55 5.77 -0.39
CA LEU A 39 -3.00 7.11 -0.34
C LEU A 39 -3.47 7.92 -1.54
N SER A 40 -3.78 9.19 -1.31
CA SER A 40 -4.20 10.13 -2.36
C SER A 40 -3.18 11.25 -2.47
N PHE A 41 -2.68 11.47 -3.68
CA PHE A 41 -1.72 12.53 -3.98
C PHE A 41 -2.33 13.51 -5.00
N PRO A 42 -2.18 14.83 -4.79
CA PRO A 42 -2.57 15.81 -5.79
C PRO A 42 -1.73 15.60 -7.05
N ASP A 43 -2.40 15.59 -8.21
CA ASP A 43 -1.73 15.43 -9.50
C ASP A 43 -1.23 16.80 -10.01
N ARG A 44 -0.41 17.47 -9.19
CA ARG A 44 0.05 18.84 -9.46
C ARG A 44 1.57 18.89 -9.55
N GLY A 45 2.08 18.86 -10.78
CA GLY A 45 3.46 19.24 -11.11
C GLY A 45 4.54 18.25 -10.66
N GLU A 46 5.79 18.68 -10.77
CA GLU A 46 6.99 17.87 -10.55
C GLU A 46 7.10 17.30 -9.13
N ASP A 47 6.59 18.01 -8.10
CA ASP A 47 6.58 17.55 -6.70
C ASP A 47 5.75 16.28 -6.50
N GLY A 48 4.59 16.18 -7.16
CA GLY A 48 3.77 14.97 -7.12
C GLY A 48 4.46 13.78 -7.77
N ILE A 49 5.18 14.00 -8.87
CA ILE A 49 5.94 12.96 -9.57
C ILE A 49 7.11 12.48 -8.69
N TYR A 50 7.84 13.40 -8.07
CA TYR A 50 8.94 13.08 -7.16
C TYR A 50 8.47 12.24 -5.97
N LYS A 51 7.41 12.68 -5.28
CA LYS A 51 6.83 11.96 -4.13
C LYS A 51 6.38 10.55 -4.49
N LEU A 52 5.75 10.38 -5.66
CA LEU A 52 5.35 9.07 -6.15
C LEU A 52 6.55 8.16 -6.43
N LYS A 53 7.63 8.72 -6.98
CA LYS A 53 8.87 7.97 -7.24
C LYS A 53 9.52 7.49 -5.93
N GLU A 54 9.59 8.36 -4.92
CA GLU A 54 10.11 7.99 -3.60
C GLU A 54 9.28 6.87 -2.95
N ILE A 55 7.95 6.98 -3.01
CA ILE A 55 7.08 5.92 -2.49
C ILE A 55 7.30 4.60 -3.23
N ARG A 56 7.38 4.60 -4.56
CA ARG A 56 7.68 3.38 -5.34
C ARG A 56 9.02 2.76 -4.90
N GLY A 57 10.05 3.59 -4.70
CA GLY A 57 11.36 3.12 -4.23
C GLY A 57 11.34 2.48 -2.84
N ILE A 58 10.38 2.85 -1.97
CA ILE A 58 10.17 2.19 -0.67
C ILE A 58 9.47 0.84 -0.86
N ILE A 59 8.42 0.78 -1.67
CA ILE A 59 7.64 -0.46 -1.88
C ILE A 59 8.47 -1.51 -2.60
N GLU A 60 9.24 -1.12 -3.62
CA GLU A 60 10.05 -2.05 -4.41
C GLU A 60 11.12 -2.77 -3.57
N LYS A 61 11.44 -2.24 -2.38
CA LYS A 61 12.33 -2.93 -1.44
C LYS A 61 11.65 -4.12 -0.77
N THR A 62 10.32 -4.18 -0.70
CA THR A 62 9.58 -5.24 -0.01
C THR A 62 8.83 -6.16 -0.96
N ASP A 63 8.98 -7.47 -0.74
CA ASP A 63 8.28 -8.56 -1.43
C ASP A 63 6.89 -8.86 -0.81
N LYS A 64 6.58 -8.29 0.36
CA LYS A 64 5.35 -8.58 1.12
C LYS A 64 4.17 -7.71 0.76
N THR A 65 4.38 -6.69 -0.07
CA THR A 65 3.39 -5.66 -0.34
C THR A 65 3.34 -5.38 -1.83
N LEU A 66 2.13 -5.29 -2.37
CA LEU A 66 1.86 -4.93 -3.76
C LEU A 66 1.14 -3.58 -3.79
N TYR A 67 1.12 -2.94 -4.96
CA TYR A 67 0.37 -1.71 -5.15
C TYR A 67 -0.38 -1.67 -6.48
N ARG A 68 -1.47 -0.91 -6.51
CA ARG A 68 -2.21 -0.55 -7.74
C ARG A 68 -2.47 0.95 -7.76
N GLU A 69 -2.20 1.56 -8.90
CA GLU A 69 -2.42 2.99 -9.13
C GLU A 69 -3.71 3.22 -9.90
N PHE A 70 -4.43 4.29 -9.57
CA PHE A 70 -5.62 4.72 -10.28
C PHE A 70 -5.71 6.25 -10.28
N SER A 71 -6.02 6.82 -11.44
CA SER A 71 -6.29 8.25 -11.57
C SER A 71 -7.76 8.51 -11.27
N TYR A 72 -8.03 9.60 -10.53
CA TYR A 72 -9.39 10.07 -10.30
C TYR A 72 -9.52 11.50 -10.82
N CYS A 73 -10.40 11.66 -11.83
CA CYS A 73 -10.75 12.94 -12.44
C CYS A 73 -9.55 13.80 -12.90
N ASN A 74 -8.40 13.21 -13.26
CA ASN A 74 -7.16 13.90 -13.66
C ASN A 74 -6.67 14.96 -12.66
N LYS A 75 -7.11 14.89 -11.40
CA LYS A 75 -6.80 15.86 -10.33
C LYS A 75 -6.02 15.23 -9.19
N CYS A 76 -6.21 13.93 -8.99
CA CYS A 76 -5.46 13.18 -8.00
C CYS A 76 -5.12 11.78 -8.51
N ARG A 77 -3.93 11.33 -8.12
CA ARG A 77 -3.51 9.93 -8.23
C ARG A 77 -3.72 9.27 -6.90
N LYS A 78 -4.31 8.08 -6.94
CA LYS A 78 -4.51 7.24 -5.77
C LYS A 78 -3.67 5.99 -5.93
N ILE A 79 -3.07 5.56 -4.84
CA ILE A 79 -2.31 4.31 -4.78
C ILE A 79 -2.92 3.46 -3.67
N LEU A 80 -3.37 2.27 -4.05
CA LEU A 80 -3.77 1.21 -3.12
C LEU A 80 -2.55 0.34 -2.86
N PHE A 81 -2.10 0.31 -1.61
CA PHE A 81 -1.07 -0.60 -1.11
C PHE A 81 -1.76 -1.75 -0.41
N TYR A 82 -1.30 -2.98 -0.62
CA TYR A 82 -1.91 -4.13 0.04
C TYR A 82 -0.91 -5.25 0.27
N ASN A 83 -1.08 -5.94 1.40
CA ASN A 83 -0.40 -7.19 1.67
C ASN A 83 -1.29 -8.31 1.12
N PRO A 84 -0.84 -9.07 0.10
CA PRO A 84 -1.70 -10.03 -0.59
C PRO A 84 -2.21 -11.14 0.33
N ILE A 85 -1.39 -11.58 1.29
CA ILE A 85 -1.76 -12.64 2.25
C ILE A 85 -2.79 -12.11 3.26
N ALA A 86 -2.51 -10.96 3.87
CA ALA A 86 -3.42 -10.37 4.85
C ALA A 86 -4.75 -9.95 4.21
N LEU A 87 -4.72 -9.44 2.97
CA LEU A 87 -5.91 -9.11 2.20
C LEU A 87 -6.75 -10.34 1.88
N ASP A 88 -6.16 -11.41 1.33
CA ASP A 88 -6.88 -12.65 1.01
C ASP A 88 -7.53 -13.26 2.27
N ASN A 89 -6.79 -13.32 3.39
CA ASN A 89 -7.32 -13.77 4.67
C ASN A 89 -8.51 -12.92 5.15
N THR A 90 -8.40 -11.59 5.03
CA THR A 90 -9.47 -10.66 5.40
C THR A 90 -10.71 -10.88 4.53
N LEU A 91 -10.53 -11.00 3.21
CA LEU A 91 -11.64 -11.17 2.26
C LEU A 91 -12.33 -12.53 2.41
N ARG A 92 -11.62 -13.58 2.84
CA ARG A 92 -12.18 -14.91 3.11
C ARG A 92 -12.90 -15.02 4.45
N GLU A 93 -12.75 -14.05 5.34
CA GLU A 93 -13.43 -14.07 6.63
C GLU A 93 -14.96 -14.09 6.42
N HIS A 94 -15.66 -14.99 7.12
CA HIS A 94 -17.09 -15.23 6.93
C HIS A 94 -17.94 -13.94 7.01
N ARG A 95 -17.61 -13.05 7.96
CA ARG A 95 -18.31 -11.76 8.13
C ARG A 95 -18.12 -10.86 6.90
N ASN A 96 -16.90 -10.79 6.38
CA ASN A 96 -16.58 -9.98 5.21
C ASN A 96 -17.22 -10.57 3.95
N LEU A 97 -17.17 -11.89 3.76
CA LEU A 97 -17.87 -12.56 2.66
C LEU A 97 -19.37 -12.29 2.68
N LYS A 98 -20.00 -12.34 3.87
CA LYS A 98 -21.43 -12.04 4.02
C LYS A 98 -21.73 -10.58 3.68
N PHE A 99 -20.91 -9.65 4.17
CA PHE A 99 -21.01 -8.23 3.84
C PHE A 99 -20.88 -7.98 2.33
N LEU A 100 -19.84 -8.56 1.70
CA LEU A 100 -19.57 -8.40 0.27
C LEU A 100 -20.70 -8.96 -0.61
N LYS A 101 -21.27 -10.13 -0.23
CA LYS A 101 -22.44 -10.69 -0.89
C LYS A 101 -23.65 -9.76 -0.80
N ASN A 102 -23.86 -9.12 0.35
CA ASN A 102 -25.00 -8.22 0.56
C ASN A 102 -24.92 -6.94 -0.28
N ILE A 103 -23.72 -6.45 -0.58
CA ILE A 103 -23.53 -5.26 -1.44
C ILE A 103 -23.51 -5.60 -2.95
N GLY A 104 -23.79 -6.85 -3.32
CA GLY A 104 -23.86 -7.29 -4.72
C GLY A 104 -22.50 -7.59 -5.36
N THR A 105 -21.42 -7.63 -4.59
CA THR A 105 -20.10 -7.98 -5.09
C THR A 105 -19.95 -9.50 -5.09
N LEU A 106 -20.11 -10.14 -6.27
CA LEU A 106 -19.61 -11.49 -6.47
C LEU A 106 -18.10 -11.43 -6.22
N VAL A 107 -17.59 -12.26 -5.31
CA VAL A 107 -16.18 -12.26 -4.88
C VAL A 107 -15.29 -12.73 -6.05
N ILE A 108 -15.01 -11.80 -6.96
CA ILE A 108 -13.91 -11.85 -7.92
C ILE A 108 -13.01 -10.68 -7.52
N ILE A 109 -12.16 -10.91 -6.53
CA ILE A 109 -11.07 -10.03 -6.11
C ILE A 109 -9.94 -11.04 -5.84
N ILE A 110 -8.97 -11.26 -6.73
CA ILE A 110 -7.95 -10.37 -7.32
C ILE A 110 -7.65 -10.83 -8.75
#